data_AF-A0A3D2R6Z1-F1
#
_entry.id   AF-A0A3D2R6Z1-F1
#
_cell.length_a   1.000
_cell.length_b   1.000
_cell.length_c   1.000
_cell.angle_alpha   90.00
_cell.angle_beta   90.00
_cell.angle_gamma   90.00
#
_symmetry.space_group_name_H-M   'P 1'
#
loop_
_entity.id
_entity.type
_entity.pdbx_description
1 polymer ?
#
loop_
_entity_poly.entity_id
_entity_poly.type
_entity_poly.pdbx_seq_one_letter_code
_entity_poly.pdbx_strand_id
1 'polypeptide(L)'
;SPGVGGHIASFQSAATLYDVGFNHFFRAKNENFGGDLVYFQGHSSPGIYSRAFLEGRINEEQLCNFRMETGGNGLSSYPHPWLMPDFWQFP
;
A
#
# COMPACT_ATOMS: atom_id res chain seq x y z
N SER A 1 4.81 -14.85 18.23
CA SER A 1 4.24 -14.03 17.14
C SER A 1 2.73 -14.12 17.22
N PRO A 2 1.99 -13.00 17.22
CA PRO A 2 0.52 -12.97 17.31
C PRO A 2 -0.21 -13.56 16.10
N GLY A 3 0.49 -14.09 15.08
CA GLY A 3 -0.14 -14.83 13.98
C GLY A 3 -0.90 -13.95 12.97
N VAL A 4 -0.60 -12.65 12.91
CA VAL A 4 -1.29 -11.66 12.05
C VAL A 4 -1.21 -11.96 10.54
N GLY A 5 -0.28 -12.81 10.11
CA GLY A 5 -0.09 -13.21 8.72
C GLY A 5 0.58 -12.12 7.86
N GLY A 6 0.49 -12.28 6.54
CA GLY A 6 1.14 -11.41 5.55
C GLY A 6 1.91 -12.22 4.50
N HIS A 7 2.13 -11.62 3.33
CA HIS A 7 2.83 -12.26 2.21
C HIS A 7 4.07 -11.46 1.84
N ILE A 8 5.20 -12.15 1.62
CA ILE A 8 6.46 -11.54 1.17
C ILE A 8 6.74 -11.93 -0.29
N ALA A 9 6.56 -13.21 -0.61
CA ALA A 9 6.90 -13.77 -1.93
C ALA A 9 6.16 -13.10 -3.10
N SER A 10 4.87 -12.79 -2.94
CA SER A 10 4.07 -12.15 -4.00
C SER A 10 4.61 -10.79 -4.42
N PHE A 11 4.99 -9.95 -3.45
CA PHE A 11 5.60 -8.66 -3.78
C PHE A 11 7.01 -8.85 -4.34
N GLN A 12 7.82 -9.75 -3.76
CA GLN A 12 9.18 -10.00 -4.25
C GLN A 12 9.20 -10.38 -5.73
N SER A 13 8.25 -11.19 -6.21
CA SER A 13 8.16 -11.55 -7.63
C SER A 13 7.68 -10.41 -8.55
N ALA A 14 7.00 -9.40 -8.00
CA ALA A 14 6.40 -8.30 -8.76
C ALA A 14 7.07 -6.93 -8.48
N ALA A 15 8.06 -6.86 -7.59
CA ALA A 15 8.62 -5.61 -7.09
C ALA A 15 9.16 -4.74 -8.24
N THR A 16 9.94 -5.33 -9.14
CA THR A 16 10.50 -4.63 -10.30
C THR A 16 9.42 -4.11 -11.25
N LEU A 17 8.32 -4.85 -11.43
CA LEU A 17 7.20 -4.40 -12.26
C LEU A 17 6.55 -3.16 -11.66
N TYR A 18 6.25 -3.17 -10.36
CA TYR A 18 5.70 -2.00 -9.69
C TYR A 18 6.68 -0.83 -9.69
N ASP A 19 7.98 -1.06 -9.49
CA ASP A 19 8.97 0.02 -9.45
C ASP A 19 9.11 0.73 -10.80
N VAL A 20 9.14 -0.02 -11.91
CA VAL A 20 9.07 0.57 -13.25
C VAL A 20 7.77 1.36 -13.42
N GLY A 21 6.64 0.81 -12.98
CA GLY A 21 5.35 1.47 -12.96
C GLY A 21 5.41 2.83 -12.25
N PHE A 22 5.89 2.87 -11.01
CA PHE A 22 5.96 4.10 -10.24
C PHE A 22 6.95 5.13 -10.80
N ASN A 23 8.12 4.71 -11.28
CA ASN A 23 9.16 5.65 -11.70
C ASN A 23 8.90 6.24 -13.10
N HIS A 24 8.09 5.57 -13.93
CA HIS A 24 7.96 5.95 -15.35
C HIS A 24 6.53 6.06 -15.88
N PHE A 25 5.55 5.40 -15.25
CA PHE A 25 4.21 5.24 -15.86
C PHE A 25 3.08 5.77 -14.99
N PHE A 26 3.01 5.40 -13.72
CA PHE A 26 1.88 5.71 -12.86
C PHE A 26 1.77 7.21 -12.63
N ARG A 27 0.63 7.78 -13.03
CA ARG A 27 0.32 9.19 -12.88
C ARG A 27 -0.65 9.38 -11.73
N ALA A 28 -0.22 10.12 -10.71
CA ALA A 28 -1.08 10.54 -9.63
C ALA A 28 -2.16 11.53 -10.12
N LYS A 29 -3.24 11.64 -9.33
CA LYS A 29 -4.29 12.65 -9.51
C LYS A 29 -3.68 14.06 -9.49
N ASN A 30 -4.17 14.92 -10.38
CA ASN A 30 -3.88 16.36 -10.40
C ASN A 30 -5.15 17.15 -10.80
N GLU A 31 -5.03 18.45 -11.04
CA GLU A 31 -6.17 19.34 -11.34
C GLU A 31 -6.94 18.94 -12.61
N ASN A 32 -6.26 18.38 -13.62
CA ASN A 32 -6.84 18.10 -14.93
C ASN A 32 -6.96 16.59 -15.23
N PHE A 33 -6.49 15.73 -14.32
CA PHE A 33 -6.45 14.29 -14.52
C PHE A 33 -6.74 13.56 -13.21
N GLY A 34 -7.72 12.64 -13.24
CA GLY A 34 -8.15 11.89 -12.06
C GLY A 34 -7.10 10.93 -11.48
N GLY A 35 -5.99 10.73 -12.17
CA GLY A 35 -4.98 9.73 -11.84
C GLY A 35 -5.23 8.41 -12.56
N ASP A 36 -4.18 7.62 -12.73
CA ASP A 36 -4.32 6.27 -13.28
C ASP A 36 -5.04 5.37 -12.27
N LEU A 37 -5.93 4.51 -12.77
CA LEU A 37 -6.67 3.56 -11.93
C LEU A 37 -5.85 2.28 -11.77
N VAL A 38 -5.03 2.23 -10.73
CA VAL A 38 -4.14 1.08 -10.46
C VAL A 38 -4.80 0.11 -9.47
N TYR A 39 -5.19 -1.07 -9.97
CA TYR A 39 -5.71 -2.17 -9.15
C TYR A 39 -4.55 -3.01 -8.60
N PHE A 40 -3.96 -2.56 -7.49
CA PHE A 40 -2.86 -3.26 -6.84
C PHE A 40 -3.28 -4.68 -6.42
N GLN A 41 -2.41 -5.66 -6.68
CA GLN A 41 -2.62 -7.02 -6.20
C GLN A 41 -2.60 -7.03 -4.67
N GLY A 42 -3.69 -7.49 -4.03
CA GLY A 42 -3.89 -7.32 -2.59
C GLY A 42 -2.74 -7.82 -1.72
N HIS A 43 -2.18 -9.01 -2.02
CA HIS A 43 -1.07 -9.59 -1.26
C HIS A 43 0.27 -8.86 -1.45
N SER A 44 0.34 -7.87 -2.34
CA SER A 44 1.49 -6.98 -2.54
C SER A 44 1.42 -5.71 -1.68
N SER A 45 0.36 -5.53 -0.88
CA SER A 45 0.20 -4.37 0.01
C SER A 45 1.43 -4.05 0.88
N PRO A 46 2.21 -5.02 1.42
CA PRO A 46 3.39 -4.67 2.22
C PRO A 46 4.45 -3.91 1.41
N GLY A 47 4.59 -4.21 0.12
CA GLY A 47 5.50 -3.50 -0.77
C GLY A 47 5.06 -2.06 -1.05
N ILE A 48 3.75 -1.84 -1.20
CA ILE A 48 3.17 -0.52 -1.38
C ILE A 48 3.34 0.34 -0.11
N TYR A 49 3.11 -0.24 1.08
CA TYR A 49 3.38 0.44 2.34
C TYR A 49 4.87 0.75 2.54
N SER A 50 5.76 -0.17 2.14
CA SER A 50 7.21 0.05 2.21
C SER A 50 7.63 1.27 1.36
N ARG A 51 7.10 1.38 0.13
CA ARG A 51 7.34 2.56 -0.71
C ARG A 51 6.75 3.83 -0.09
N ALA A 52 5.51 3.77 0.39
CA ALA A 52 4.85 4.92 1.02
C ALA A 52 5.58 5.43 2.27
N PHE A 53 6.20 4.53 3.04
CA PHE A 53 7.09 4.88 4.15
C PHE A 53 8.35 5.61 3.66
N LEU A 54 9.02 5.09 2.63
CA LEU A 54 10.19 5.75 2.03
C LEU A 54 9.85 7.13 1.42
N GLU A 55 8.61 7.31 0.94
CA GLU A 55 8.07 8.59 0.46
C GLU A 55 7.64 9.53 1.60
N GLY A 56 7.72 9.11 2.87
CA GLY A 56 7.31 9.90 4.03
C GLY A 56 5.80 10.03 4.24
N ARG A 57 4.98 9.21 3.56
CA ARG A 57 3.51 9.21 3.66
C ARG A 57 2.97 8.32 4.79
N ILE A 58 3.80 7.38 5.24
CA ILE A 58 3.53 6.46 6.36
C ILE A 58 4.71 6.57 7.32
N ASN A 59 4.46 6.53 8.63
CA ASN A 59 5.52 6.54 9.65
C ASN A 59 5.86 5.12 10.16
N GLU A 60 6.93 5.02 10.94
CA GLU A 60 7.41 3.74 11.48
C GLU A 60 6.38 3.06 12.41
N GLU A 61 5.66 3.85 13.21
CA GLU A 61 4.62 3.34 14.12
C GLU A 61 3.49 2.64 13.36
N GLN A 62 3.04 3.22 12.25
CA GLN A 62 2.04 2.61 11.37
C GLN A 62 2.53 1.29 10.75
N LEU A 63 3.80 1.21 10.35
CA LEU A 63 4.40 -0.05 9.87
C LEU A 63 4.45 -1.11 10.97
N CYS A 64 4.81 -0.72 12.20
CA CYS A 64 4.76 -1.61 13.37
C CYS A 64 3.34 -2.09 13.67
N ASN A 65 2.33 -1.29 13.34
CA ASN A 65 0.91 -1.61 13.47
C ASN A 65 0.28 -2.26 12.22
N PHE A 66 1.09 -2.81 11.30
CA PHE A 66 0.56 -3.55 10.16
C PHE A 66 -0.36 -4.69 10.62
N ARG A 67 -1.59 -4.72 10.07
CA ARG A 67 -2.69 -5.63 10.43
C ARG A 67 -3.23 -5.49 11.86
N MET A 68 -2.91 -4.39 12.55
CA MET A 68 -3.37 -4.08 13.90
C MET A 68 -4.09 -2.73 13.91
N GLU A 69 -5.31 -2.70 13.38
CA GLU A 69 -6.04 -1.45 13.09
C GLU A 69 -6.99 -1.01 14.21
N THR A 70 -7.38 -1.92 15.10
CA THR A 70 -8.41 -1.66 16.13
C THR A 70 -7.97 -0.64 17.20
N GLY A 71 -6.66 -0.50 17.41
CA GLY A 71 -6.08 0.54 18.28
C GLY A 71 -6.00 1.92 17.63
N GLY A 72 -6.40 2.05 16.36
CA GLY A 72 -6.08 3.21 15.53
C GLY A 72 -4.63 3.16 15.03
N ASN A 73 -4.30 4.06 14.09
CA ASN A 73 -2.94 4.21 13.54
C ASN A 73 -2.30 2.92 12.98
N GLY A 74 -3.12 1.99 12.49
CA GLY A 74 -2.68 0.74 11.85
C GLY A 74 -2.81 0.77 10.33
N LEU A 75 -2.28 -0.27 9.69
CA LEU A 75 -2.37 -0.46 8.24
C LEU A 75 -3.17 -1.70 7.90
N SER A 76 -4.13 -1.56 6.97
CA SER A 76 -4.97 -2.67 6.52
C SER A 76 -4.18 -3.80 5.89
N SER A 77 -4.71 -5.02 6.00
CA SER A 77 -4.10 -6.20 5.39
C SER A 77 -3.98 -6.08 3.86
N TYR A 78 -5.00 -5.53 3.20
CA TYR A 78 -5.14 -5.38 1.75
C TYR A 78 -5.74 -4.00 1.41
N PRO A 79 -5.90 -3.66 0.11
CA PRO A 79 -6.58 -2.45 -0.31
C PRO A 79 -8.03 -2.38 0.18
N HIS A 80 -8.24 -1.70 1.30
CA HIS A 80 -9.56 -1.53 1.91
C HIS A 80 -9.88 -0.04 2.03
N PRO A 81 -10.52 0.57 1.01
CA PRO A 81 -10.85 2.00 1.03
C PRO A 81 -11.74 2.40 2.21
N TRP A 82 -12.55 1.48 2.74
CA TRP A 82 -13.36 1.77 3.92
C TRP A 82 -12.53 1.92 5.20
N LEU A 83 -11.44 1.14 5.33
CA LEU A 83 -10.53 1.16 6.49
C LEU A 83 -9.46 2.27 6.36
N MET A 84 -9.01 2.55 5.14
CA MET A 84 -8.01 3.58 4.84
C MET A 84 -8.47 4.48 3.67
N PRO A 85 -9.45 5.37 3.91
CA PRO A 85 -10.13 6.16 2.87
C PRO A 85 -9.21 7.14 2.14
N ASP A 86 -8.14 7.59 2.80
CA ASP A 86 -7.18 8.53 2.24
C ASP A 86 -5.97 7.85 1.58
N PHE A 87 -5.96 6.51 1.52
CA PHE A 87 -4.84 5.73 0.97
C PHE A 87 -5.27 4.76 -0.14
N TRP A 88 -6.25 3.88 0.12
CA TRP A 88 -6.67 2.86 -0.85
C TRP A 88 -7.88 3.28 -1.66
N GLN A 89 -7.93 2.89 -2.94
CA GLN A 89 -9.00 3.28 -3.88
C GLN A 89 -9.88 2.10 -4.32
N PHE A 90 -9.30 0.94 -4.59
CA PHE A 90 -10.00 -0.23 -5.16
C PHE A 90 -9.76 -1.47 -4.30
N PRO A 91 -10.81 -2.24 -3.94
CA PRO A 91 -10.68 -3.52 -3.24
C PRO A 91 -10.06 -4.64 -4.09
#